data_AF-A0A6D2KJ95-F1
#
_entry.id   AF-A0A6D2KJ95-F1
#
_cell.length_a   1.000
_cell.length_b   1.000
_cell.length_c   1.000
_cell.angle_alpha   90.00
_cell.angle_beta   90.00
_cell.angle_gamma   90.00
#
_symmetry.space_group_name_H-M   'P 1'
#
loop_
_entity.id
_entity.type
_entity.pdbx_description
1 polymer ?
#
loop_
_entity_poly.entity_id
_entity_poly.type
_entity_poly.pdbx_seq_one_letter_code
_entity_poly.pdbx_strand_id
1 'polypeptide(L)'
;MSSWKIPCLDSYLDKVNLSLWPRFKMVFDSHLSSLRDANVNSLWEDDVHPHYVMRRCAEFTASFIHLNVEYGDGQLDINLERLRMAVDGLILKLASLFPKPKQQIVFLINNYYMIISVLKEAEQEGGKIQMHFEELLKSNTSLFVEELLVEHFSDLIKIVKSLTSAEDPNSNQERSITVAEVEPLVKDFGSRWKTAIELMHKDIMTCFSNFLCGMEILRPALTQLVLYNKILADCIKKIDGAAALNRHIVSDGSIQIEMKKYHQTF
;
A
#
# COMPACT_ATOMS: atom_id res chain seq x y z
N MET A 1 29.00 -20.02 8.03
CA MET A 1 30.48 -20.10 8.02
C MET A 1 30.94 -19.93 9.45
N SER A 2 31.86 -20.78 9.91
CA SER A 2 32.40 -20.71 11.28
C SER A 2 33.22 -19.44 11.46
N SER A 3 32.79 -18.51 12.32
CA SER A 3 33.57 -17.33 12.67
C SER A 3 34.82 -17.78 13.41
N TRP A 4 35.98 -17.69 12.79
CA TRP A 4 37.26 -17.89 13.47
C TRP A 4 37.49 -16.70 14.39
N LYS A 5 36.93 -16.75 15.61
CA LYS A 5 37.31 -15.82 16.67
C LYS A 5 38.76 -16.11 17.03
N ILE A 6 39.64 -15.13 16.85
CA ILE A 6 41.05 -15.20 17.22
C ILE A 6 41.19 -14.39 18.52
N PRO A 7 41.11 -15.04 19.70
CA PRO A 7 40.90 -14.32 20.97
C PRO A 7 42.03 -13.34 21.33
N CYS A 8 43.23 -13.55 20.78
CA CYS A 8 44.36 -12.64 21.00
C CYS A 8 44.23 -11.31 20.24
N LEU A 9 43.34 -11.21 19.25
CA LEU A 9 43.09 -9.98 18.50
C LEU A 9 41.86 -9.21 19.01
N ASP A 10 41.01 -9.82 19.84
CA ASP A 10 39.76 -9.21 20.33
C ASP A 10 40.01 -7.83 20.96
N SER A 11 40.99 -7.72 21.87
CA SER A 11 41.33 -6.44 22.50
C SER A 11 41.81 -5.36 21.52
N TYR A 12 42.46 -5.76 20.42
CA TYR A 12 42.88 -4.83 19.37
C TYR A 12 41.68 -4.41 18.51
N LEU A 13 40.85 -5.37 18.08
CA LEU A 13 39.63 -5.12 17.30
C LEU A 13 38.62 -4.27 18.07
N ASP A 14 38.48 -4.47 19.38
CA ASP A 14 37.64 -3.64 20.24
C ASP A 14 38.14 -2.19 20.29
N LYS A 15 39.46 -1.97 20.42
CA LYS A 15 40.04 -0.62 20.40
C LYS A 15 39.86 0.06 19.05
N VAL A 16 39.99 -0.69 17.96
CA VAL A 16 39.71 -0.20 16.61
C VAL A 16 38.24 0.17 16.48
N ASN A 17 37.31 -0.67 16.95
CA ASN A 17 35.89 -0.39 16.92
C ASN A 17 35.54 0.86 17.76
N LEU A 18 36.07 0.98 18.98
CA LEU A 18 35.92 2.16 19.84
C LEU A 18 36.44 3.46 19.20
N SER A 19 37.43 3.36 18.30
CA SER A 19 37.98 4.51 17.58
C SER A 19 37.20 4.86 16.31
N LEU A 20 36.69 3.86 15.59
CA LEU A 20 35.98 4.03 14.32
C LEU A 20 34.50 4.35 14.52
N TRP A 21 33.85 3.72 15.51
CA TRP A 21 32.42 3.87 15.74
C TRP A 21 31.96 5.31 15.95
N PRO A 22 32.65 6.16 16.76
CA PRO A 22 32.26 7.57 16.88
C PRO A 22 32.30 8.32 15.55
N ARG A 23 33.29 8.03 14.69
CA ARG A 23 33.42 8.66 13.36
C ARG A 23 32.31 8.19 12.42
N PHE A 24 32.02 6.89 12.42
CA PHE A 24 30.89 6.33 11.69
C PHE A 24 29.58 7.00 12.13
N LYS A 25 29.35 7.10 13.45
CA LYS A 25 28.16 7.70 14.03
C LYS A 25 27.99 9.15 13.60
N MET A 26 29.06 9.94 13.60
CA MET A 26 29.02 11.33 13.11
C MET A 26 28.56 11.43 11.66
N VAL A 27 29.09 10.58 10.76
CA VAL A 27 28.69 10.56 9.35
C VAL A 27 27.23 10.12 9.20
N PHE A 28 26.83 9.08 9.95
CA PHE A 28 25.45 8.60 9.94
C PHE A 28 24.47 9.68 10.43
N ASP A 29 24.79 10.38 11.52
CA ASP A 29 23.96 11.48 12.04
C ASP A 29 23.91 12.66 11.06
N SER A 30 24.98 12.93 10.33
CA SER A 30 24.97 13.93 9.25
C SER A 30 24.00 13.51 8.13
N HIS A 31 24.00 12.24 7.73
CA HIS A 31 23.06 11.73 6.73
C HIS A 31 21.61 11.83 7.24
N LEU A 32 21.37 11.45 8.50
CA LEU A 32 20.06 11.55 9.13
C LEU A 32 19.55 12.99 9.17
N SER A 33 20.42 13.94 9.54
CA SER A 33 20.08 15.37 9.57
C SER A 33 19.74 15.88 8.17
N SER A 34 20.51 15.45 7.14
CA SER A 34 20.22 15.82 5.75
C SER A 34 18.84 15.39 5.26
N LEU A 35 18.31 14.25 5.74
CA LEU A 35 16.97 13.78 5.41
C LEU A 35 15.88 14.55 6.18
N ARG A 36 16.13 14.85 7.46
CA ARG A 36 15.17 15.58 8.30
C ARG A 36 15.00 17.04 7.87
N ASP A 37 16.10 17.67 7.51
CA ASP A 37 16.19 19.09 7.13
C ASP A 37 16.12 19.30 5.61
N ALA A 38 15.87 18.23 4.86
CA ALA A 38 15.74 18.26 3.41
C ALA A 38 14.68 19.28 2.96
N ASN A 39 15.06 20.13 2.00
CA ASN A 39 14.11 21.04 1.35
C ASN A 39 13.23 20.25 0.36
N VAL A 40 12.02 19.94 0.79
CA VAL A 40 11.04 19.15 0.02
C VAL A 40 10.78 19.76 -1.36
N ASN A 41 10.67 21.08 -1.48
CA ASN A 41 10.41 21.75 -2.76
C ASN A 41 11.56 21.59 -3.76
N SER A 42 12.79 21.42 -3.27
CA SER A 42 13.96 21.20 -4.12
C SER A 42 14.09 19.74 -4.57
N LEU A 43 13.52 18.81 -3.79
CA LEU A 43 13.57 17.38 -4.09
C LEU A 43 12.34 16.91 -4.87
N TRP A 44 11.27 17.68 -4.85
CA TRP A 44 10.01 17.29 -5.44
C TRP A 44 10.07 17.26 -6.96
N GLU A 45 9.53 16.18 -7.51
CA GLU A 45 9.33 15.95 -8.93
C GLU A 45 7.85 15.60 -9.13
N ASP A 46 7.23 16.07 -10.23
CA ASP A 46 5.85 15.72 -10.58
C ASP A 46 5.80 14.31 -11.19
N ASP A 47 6.26 13.33 -10.42
CA ASP A 47 6.33 11.93 -10.82
C ASP A 47 5.96 11.01 -9.66
N VAL A 48 4.98 10.12 -9.91
CA VAL A 48 4.48 9.16 -8.93
C VAL A 48 5.37 7.91 -8.80
N HIS A 49 6.41 7.78 -9.63
CA HIS A 49 7.37 6.68 -9.57
C HIS A 49 8.25 6.72 -8.30
N PRO A 50 8.96 5.62 -7.99
CA PRO A 50 9.84 5.57 -6.82
C PRO A 50 10.88 6.69 -6.82
N HIS A 51 10.90 7.47 -5.74
CA HIS A 51 11.76 8.62 -5.61
C HIS A 51 13.22 8.19 -5.39
N TYR A 52 14.18 8.89 -6.00
CA TYR A 52 15.59 8.49 -5.95
C TYR A 52 16.17 8.51 -4.54
N VAL A 53 15.74 9.44 -3.67
CA VAL A 53 16.18 9.48 -2.26
C VAL A 53 15.73 8.22 -1.53
N MET A 54 14.51 7.76 -1.81
CA MET A 54 13.97 6.55 -1.21
C MET A 54 14.83 5.34 -1.61
N ARG A 55 15.17 5.23 -2.90
CA ARG A 55 16.03 4.16 -3.40
C ARG A 55 17.41 4.17 -2.73
N ARG A 56 18.06 5.33 -2.63
CA ARG A 56 19.35 5.46 -1.94
C ARG A 56 19.28 5.05 -0.48
N CYS A 57 18.23 5.44 0.23
CA CYS A 57 18.05 5.04 1.64
C CYS A 57 17.78 3.54 1.78
N ALA A 58 17.05 2.92 0.85
CA ALA A 58 16.83 1.48 0.83
C ALA A 58 18.14 0.72 0.59
N GLU A 59 18.92 1.11 -0.42
CA GLU A 59 20.22 0.50 -0.74
C GLU A 59 21.24 0.67 0.40
N PHE A 60 21.26 1.84 1.04
CA PHE A 60 22.08 2.12 2.23
C PHE A 60 21.68 1.22 3.40
N THR A 61 20.38 1.10 3.68
CA THR A 61 19.85 0.23 4.75
C THR A 61 20.17 -1.24 4.48
N ALA A 62 19.91 -1.71 3.25
CA ALA A 62 20.26 -3.06 2.80
C ALA A 62 21.75 -3.38 2.98
N SER A 63 22.63 -2.42 2.66
CA SER A 63 24.07 -2.58 2.84
C SER A 63 24.45 -2.79 4.31
N PHE A 64 23.84 -2.03 5.24
CA PHE A 64 24.08 -2.25 6.67
C PHE A 64 23.53 -3.56 7.18
N ILE A 65 22.35 -3.98 6.71
CA ILE A 65 21.78 -5.27 7.10
C ILE A 65 22.75 -6.40 6.74
N HIS A 66 23.32 -6.39 5.53
CA HIS A 66 24.35 -7.36 5.13
C HIS A 66 25.63 -7.30 5.98
N LEU A 67 26.09 -6.10 6.32
CA LEU A 67 27.31 -5.93 7.13
C LEU A 67 27.09 -6.35 8.60
N ASN A 68 25.85 -6.27 9.09
CA ASN A 68 25.51 -6.50 10.49
C ASN A 68 25.08 -7.94 10.82
N VAL A 69 25.02 -8.85 9.82
CA VAL A 69 24.51 -10.23 9.99
C VAL A 69 25.16 -10.98 11.17
N GLU A 70 26.41 -10.67 11.49
CA GLU A 70 27.18 -11.34 12.56
C GLU A 70 27.38 -10.47 13.83
N TYR A 71 26.94 -9.21 13.83
CA TYR A 71 27.18 -8.23 14.89
C TYR A 71 25.87 -7.88 15.62
N GLY A 72 25.51 -8.69 16.62
CA GLY A 72 24.24 -8.61 17.35
C GLY A 72 24.23 -7.65 18.55
N ASP A 73 24.99 -6.54 18.53
CA ASP A 73 25.04 -5.59 19.65
C ASP A 73 23.84 -4.63 19.72
N GLY A 74 22.99 -4.63 18.69
CA GLY A 74 21.77 -3.83 18.58
C GLY A 74 21.99 -2.33 18.38
N GLN A 75 23.24 -1.86 18.35
CA GLN A 75 23.53 -0.42 18.24
C GLN A 75 23.24 0.10 16.83
N LEU A 76 23.50 -0.72 15.81
CA LEU A 76 23.17 -0.39 14.43
C LEU A 76 21.66 -0.41 14.18
N ASP A 77 20.93 -1.34 14.80
CA ASP A 77 19.47 -1.44 14.68
C ASP A 77 18.78 -0.14 15.11
N ILE A 78 19.21 0.45 16.24
CA ILE A 78 18.67 1.74 16.72
C ILE A 78 18.94 2.86 15.70
N ASN A 79 20.09 2.86 15.04
CA ASN A 79 20.43 3.87 14.04
C ASN A 79 19.62 3.69 12.75
N LEU A 80 19.44 2.45 12.29
CA LEU A 80 18.61 2.14 11.13
C LEU A 80 17.14 2.48 11.38
N GLU A 81 16.65 2.27 12.62
CA GLU A 81 15.30 2.69 13.01
C GLU A 81 15.13 4.21 12.96
N ARG A 82 16.14 4.97 13.44
CA ARG A 82 16.14 6.44 13.30
C ARG A 82 16.12 6.88 11.83
N LEU A 83 16.89 6.20 10.98
CA LEU A 83 16.92 6.45 9.54
C LEU A 83 15.54 6.20 8.91
N ARG A 84 14.91 5.06 9.23
CA ARG A 84 13.55 4.71 8.79
C ARG A 84 12.55 5.81 9.18
N MET A 85 12.58 6.31 10.41
CA MET A 85 11.70 7.41 10.84
C MET A 85 11.91 8.71 10.06
N ALA A 86 13.16 9.06 9.74
CA ALA A 86 13.46 10.26 8.94
C ALA A 86 12.96 10.11 7.50
N VAL A 87 13.10 8.91 6.94
CA VAL A 87 12.59 8.53 5.62
C VAL A 87 11.06 8.62 5.58
N ASP A 88 10.35 8.05 6.56
CA ASP A 88 8.89 8.15 6.68
C ASP A 88 8.43 9.62 6.67
N GLY A 89 9.11 10.45 7.45
CA GLY A 89 8.80 11.88 7.52
C GLY A 89 9.03 12.60 6.20
N LEU A 90 10.09 12.26 5.46
CA LEU A 90 10.39 12.87 4.17
C LEU A 90 9.39 12.43 3.08
N ILE A 91 9.11 11.13 2.99
CA ILE A 91 8.23 10.61 1.94
C ILE A 91 6.79 11.10 2.08
N LEU A 92 6.27 11.24 3.30
CA LEU A 92 4.95 11.81 3.54
C LEU A 92 4.88 13.30 3.17
N LYS A 93 5.94 14.07 3.44
CA LYS A 93 6.03 15.47 3.00
C LYS A 93 6.04 15.57 1.48
N LEU A 94 6.82 14.75 0.79
CA LEU A 94 6.84 14.69 -0.68
C LEU A 94 5.47 14.30 -1.24
N ALA A 95 4.82 13.28 -0.66
CA ALA A 95 3.49 12.85 -1.07
C ALA A 95 2.47 14.00 -0.93
N SER A 96 2.54 14.79 0.14
CA SER A 96 1.60 15.90 0.38
C SER A 96 1.65 17.03 -0.67
N LEU A 97 2.70 17.07 -1.50
CA LEU A 97 2.82 18.05 -2.58
C LEU A 97 2.01 17.69 -3.82
N PHE A 98 1.57 16.43 -3.99
CA PHE A 98 0.69 16.09 -5.09
C PHE A 98 -0.72 16.66 -4.86
N PRO A 99 -1.35 17.27 -5.88
CA PRO A 99 -2.63 17.94 -5.72
C PRO A 99 -3.80 16.96 -5.54
N LYS A 100 -3.72 15.76 -6.10
CA LYS A 100 -4.79 14.75 -6.02
C LYS A 100 -4.47 13.71 -4.96
N PRO A 101 -5.39 13.40 -4.02
CA PRO A 101 -5.19 12.36 -3.01
C PRO A 101 -4.76 11.01 -3.60
N LYS A 102 -5.37 10.61 -4.72
CA LYS A 102 -5.01 9.40 -5.46
C LYS A 102 -3.53 9.36 -5.85
N GLN A 103 -2.97 10.48 -6.34
CA GLN A 103 -1.55 10.56 -6.70
C GLN A 103 -0.64 10.43 -5.48
N GLN A 104 -1.03 11.01 -4.34
CA GLN A 104 -0.31 10.85 -3.07
C GLN A 104 -0.22 9.37 -2.69
N ILE A 105 -1.34 8.65 -2.75
CA ILE A 105 -1.40 7.22 -2.41
C ILE A 105 -0.57 6.39 -3.39
N VAL A 106 -0.68 6.64 -4.70
CA VAL A 106 0.12 5.93 -5.72
C VAL A 106 1.61 6.12 -5.49
N PHE A 107 2.04 7.36 -5.23
CA PHE A 107 3.44 7.69 -4.94
C PHE A 107 3.95 6.92 -3.71
N LEU A 108 3.17 6.86 -2.63
CA LEU A 108 3.54 6.10 -1.43
C LEU A 108 3.64 4.60 -1.72
N ILE A 109 2.66 4.02 -2.41
CA ILE A 109 2.68 2.58 -2.79
C ILE A 109 3.92 2.25 -3.62
N ASN A 110 4.22 3.03 -4.65
CA ASN A 110 5.39 2.81 -5.51
C ASN A 110 6.70 2.85 -4.72
N ASN A 111 6.84 3.81 -3.83
CA ASN A 111 8.03 3.94 -2.98
C ASN A 111 8.15 2.77 -2.00
N TYR A 112 7.06 2.35 -1.34
CA TYR A 112 7.09 1.22 -0.41
C TYR A 112 7.42 -0.10 -1.11
N TYR A 113 6.82 -0.37 -2.27
CA TYR A 113 7.17 -1.55 -3.07
C TYR A 113 8.65 -1.60 -3.41
N MET A 114 9.22 -0.48 -3.85
CA MET A 114 10.64 -0.40 -4.21
C MET A 114 11.54 -0.70 -3.00
N ILE A 115 11.27 -0.08 -1.85
CA ILE A 115 12.04 -0.34 -0.63
C ILE A 115 11.97 -1.81 -0.24
N ILE A 116 10.75 -2.38 -0.20
CA ILE A 116 10.53 -3.78 0.17
C ILE A 116 11.29 -4.70 -0.79
N SER A 117 11.30 -4.40 -2.09
CA SER A 117 12.08 -5.18 -3.08
C SER A 117 13.57 -5.18 -2.75
N VAL A 118 14.15 -4.00 -2.49
CA VAL A 118 15.57 -3.85 -2.16
C VAL A 118 15.92 -4.54 -0.83
N LEU A 119 15.05 -4.42 0.18
CA LEU A 119 15.28 -5.05 1.49
C LEU A 119 15.15 -6.57 1.43
N LYS A 120 14.22 -7.12 0.64
CA LYS A 120 14.05 -8.57 0.45
C LYS A 120 15.26 -9.22 -0.21
N GLU A 121 15.95 -8.50 -1.08
CA GLU A 121 17.23 -8.96 -1.65
C GLU A 121 18.33 -9.04 -0.59
N ALA A 122 18.24 -8.22 0.46
CA ALA A 122 19.26 -8.12 1.49
C ALA A 122 19.07 -9.04 2.70
N GLU A 123 17.83 -9.33 3.07
CA GLU A 123 17.50 -10.14 4.22
C GLU A 123 16.33 -11.05 3.89
N GLN A 124 16.58 -12.35 3.75
CA GLN A 124 15.55 -13.33 3.38
C GLN A 124 14.55 -13.59 4.51
N GLU A 125 14.93 -13.34 5.77
CA GLU A 125 14.10 -13.64 6.95
C GLU A 125 13.14 -12.52 7.37
N GLY A 126 13.06 -11.41 6.62
CA GLY A 126 12.05 -10.37 6.84
C GLY A 126 12.30 -9.51 8.07
N GLY A 127 13.24 -8.56 7.99
CA GLY A 127 13.59 -7.65 9.07
C GLY A 127 12.45 -6.70 9.50
N LYS A 128 12.57 -6.13 10.71
CA LYS A 128 11.58 -5.18 11.29
C LYS A 128 11.25 -4.01 10.37
N ILE A 129 12.26 -3.48 9.67
CA ILE A 129 12.10 -2.36 8.74
C ILE A 129 11.29 -2.78 7.51
N GLN A 130 11.54 -3.99 6.99
CA GLN A 130 10.75 -4.54 5.89
C GLN A 130 9.28 -4.70 6.29
N MET A 131 9.02 -5.32 7.45
CA MET A 131 7.64 -5.51 7.95
C MET A 131 6.89 -4.18 8.11
N HIS A 132 7.55 -3.14 8.62
CA HIS A 132 6.98 -1.79 8.72
C HIS A 132 6.50 -1.27 7.36
N PHE A 133 7.32 -1.38 6.32
CA PHE A 133 6.92 -0.94 4.97
C PHE A 133 5.85 -1.84 4.35
N GLU A 134 5.84 -3.14 4.65
CA GLU A 134 4.78 -4.06 4.21
C GLU A 134 3.41 -3.70 4.84
N GLU A 135 3.38 -3.30 6.11
CA GLU A 135 2.18 -2.80 6.78
C GLU A 135 1.68 -1.50 6.17
N LEU A 136 2.58 -0.53 5.96
CA LEU A 136 2.26 0.73 5.28
C LEU A 136 1.75 0.49 3.86
N LEU A 137 2.38 -0.42 3.13
CA LEU A 137 1.96 -0.81 1.79
C LEU A 137 0.54 -1.39 1.81
N LYS A 138 0.26 -2.34 2.70
CA LYS A 138 -1.08 -2.93 2.84
C LYS A 138 -2.15 -1.90 3.17
N SER A 139 -1.85 -0.96 4.06
CA SER A 139 -2.76 0.14 4.42
C SER A 139 -3.03 1.05 3.22
N ASN A 140 -2.00 1.50 2.50
CA ASN A 140 -2.15 2.39 1.36
C ASN A 140 -2.81 1.69 0.16
N THR A 141 -2.53 0.41 -0.08
CA THR A 141 -3.24 -0.38 -1.09
C THR A 141 -4.74 -0.44 -0.80
N SER A 142 -5.13 -0.58 0.47
CA SER A 142 -6.55 -0.58 0.86
C SER A 142 -7.21 0.77 0.56
N LEU A 143 -6.51 1.88 0.85
CA LEU A 143 -6.98 3.24 0.53
C LEU A 143 -7.10 3.47 -0.99
N PHE A 144 -6.10 3.04 -1.76
CA PHE A 144 -6.13 3.16 -3.22
C PHE A 144 -7.27 2.36 -3.83
N VAL A 145 -7.51 1.14 -3.36
CA VAL A 145 -8.62 0.29 -3.79
C VAL A 145 -9.96 0.99 -3.55
N GLU A 146 -10.15 1.61 -2.39
CA GLU A 146 -11.36 2.35 -2.09
C GLU A 146 -11.54 3.56 -3.01
N GLU A 147 -10.49 4.36 -3.21
CA GLU A 147 -10.52 5.52 -4.11
C GLU A 147 -10.84 5.10 -5.56
N LEU A 148 -10.20 4.04 -6.05
CA LEU A 148 -10.43 3.46 -7.37
C LEU A 148 -11.88 3.00 -7.56
N LEU A 149 -12.44 2.36 -6.54
CA LEU A 149 -13.83 1.90 -6.59
C LEU A 149 -14.82 3.05 -6.47
N VAL A 150 -14.52 4.11 -5.71
CA VAL A 150 -15.38 5.30 -5.59
C VAL A 150 -15.44 6.07 -6.90
N GLU A 151 -14.32 6.21 -7.62
CA GLU A 151 -14.26 6.89 -8.91
C GLU A 151 -15.26 6.30 -9.92
N HIS A 152 -15.44 4.98 -9.89
CA HIS A 152 -16.44 4.32 -10.72
C HIS A 152 -17.78 4.22 -10.00
N PHE A 153 -17.86 3.59 -8.84
CA PHE A 153 -19.10 3.09 -8.22
C PHE A 153 -19.55 3.89 -6.99
N SER A 154 -19.32 5.20 -6.94
CA SER A 154 -19.60 6.04 -5.76
C SER A 154 -20.99 5.85 -5.16
N ASP A 155 -22.05 5.81 -5.96
CA ASP A 155 -23.42 5.71 -5.45
C ASP A 155 -23.76 4.31 -4.91
N LEU A 156 -23.22 3.25 -5.54
CA LEU A 156 -23.29 1.88 -5.01
C LEU A 156 -22.63 1.82 -3.62
N ILE A 157 -21.45 2.41 -3.48
CA ILE A 157 -20.69 2.42 -2.22
C ILE A 157 -21.44 3.22 -1.14
N LYS A 158 -22.02 4.37 -1.48
CA LYS A 158 -22.84 5.16 -0.54
C LYS A 158 -24.00 4.34 0.02
N ILE A 159 -24.72 3.61 -0.85
CA ILE A 159 -25.82 2.74 -0.41
C ILE A 159 -25.30 1.62 0.48
N VAL A 160 -24.26 0.90 0.04
CA VAL A 160 -23.69 -0.21 0.82
C VAL A 160 -23.21 0.25 2.20
N LYS A 161 -22.52 1.41 2.28
CA LYS A 161 -22.08 1.98 3.56
C LYS A 161 -23.25 2.42 4.45
N SER A 162 -24.31 2.98 3.87
CA SER A 162 -25.52 3.36 4.62
C SER A 162 -26.24 2.15 5.21
N LEU A 163 -26.15 0.99 4.55
CA LEU A 163 -26.72 -0.27 5.03
C LEU A 163 -25.89 -0.89 6.15
N THR A 164 -24.57 -0.95 6.00
CA THR A 164 -23.68 -1.53 7.03
C THR A 164 -23.65 -0.70 8.31
N SER A 165 -23.94 0.61 8.23
CA SER A 165 -24.03 1.49 9.41
C SER A 165 -25.40 1.44 10.10
N ALA A 166 -26.46 1.04 9.39
CA ALA A 166 -27.80 0.86 9.97
C ALA A 166 -27.96 -0.47 10.75
N GLU A 167 -27.02 -1.41 10.60
CA GLU A 167 -26.99 -2.66 11.37
C GLU A 167 -26.30 -2.50 12.75
N ASP A 168 -25.79 -1.30 13.09
CA ASP A 168 -25.27 -0.99 14.42
C ASP A 168 -26.42 -0.83 15.44
N PRO A 169 -26.46 -1.61 16.54
CA PRO A 169 -27.58 -1.63 17.50
C PRO A 169 -27.77 -0.32 18.29
N ASN A 170 -26.87 0.65 18.15
CA ASN A 170 -26.95 1.99 18.74
C ASN A 170 -27.45 3.07 17.76
N SER A 171 -27.71 2.72 16.49
CA SER A 171 -28.19 3.67 15.47
C SER A 171 -29.72 3.59 15.34
N ASN A 172 -30.43 4.60 15.87
CA ASN A 172 -31.89 4.72 15.77
C ASN A 172 -32.38 5.24 14.40
N GLN A 173 -31.69 4.90 13.30
CA GLN A 173 -32.12 5.27 11.95
C GLN A 173 -32.41 4.01 11.13
N GLU A 174 -33.64 3.49 11.23
CA GLU A 174 -34.21 2.62 10.20
C GLU A 174 -34.38 3.46 8.92
N ARG A 175 -33.32 3.55 8.11
CA ARG A 175 -33.43 4.14 6.77
C ARG A 175 -34.02 3.08 5.85
N SER A 176 -35.32 3.16 5.57
CA SER A 176 -35.98 2.29 4.59
C SER A 176 -35.50 2.68 3.18
N ILE A 177 -34.59 1.88 2.62
CA ILE A 177 -34.15 2.04 1.22
C ILE A 177 -35.29 1.62 0.30
N THR A 178 -35.62 2.46 -0.68
CA THR A 178 -36.75 2.21 -1.58
C THR A 178 -36.31 1.55 -2.89
N VAL A 179 -37.23 0.82 -3.54
CA VAL A 179 -37.01 0.24 -4.88
C VAL A 179 -36.56 1.30 -5.89
N ALA A 180 -37.12 2.51 -5.79
CA ALA A 180 -36.82 3.63 -6.70
C ALA A 180 -35.37 4.14 -6.59
N GLU A 181 -34.73 3.99 -5.42
CA GLU A 181 -33.32 4.36 -5.22
C GLU A 181 -32.36 3.28 -5.74
N VAL A 182 -32.73 2.00 -5.58
CA VAL A 182 -31.86 0.85 -5.90
C VAL A 182 -31.95 0.45 -7.37
N GLU A 183 -33.13 0.54 -7.99
CA GLU A 183 -33.36 0.16 -9.39
C GLU A 183 -32.40 0.82 -10.39
N PRO A 184 -32.20 2.16 -10.40
CA PRO A 184 -31.29 2.79 -11.36
C PRO A 184 -29.84 2.34 -11.13
N LEU A 185 -29.44 2.08 -9.89
CA LEU A 185 -28.07 1.67 -9.55
C LEU A 185 -27.77 0.25 -9.99
N VAL A 186 -28.69 -0.68 -9.80
CA VAL A 186 -28.50 -2.07 -10.25
C VAL A 186 -28.41 -2.12 -11.78
N LYS A 187 -29.25 -1.34 -12.47
CA LYS A 187 -29.22 -1.25 -13.95
C LYS A 187 -27.94 -0.58 -14.44
N ASP A 188 -27.54 0.53 -13.84
CA ASP A 188 -26.28 1.22 -14.15
C ASP A 188 -25.08 0.29 -13.95
N PHE A 189 -24.96 -0.32 -12.76
CA PHE A 189 -23.92 -1.27 -12.43
C PHE A 189 -23.86 -2.42 -13.44
N GLY A 190 -25.00 -3.08 -13.69
CA GLY A 190 -25.11 -4.21 -14.62
C GLY A 190 -24.69 -3.86 -16.06
N SER A 191 -24.89 -2.60 -16.48
CA SER A 191 -24.53 -2.15 -17.83
C SER A 191 -23.04 -1.81 -17.99
N ARG A 192 -22.38 -1.31 -16.94
CA ARG A 192 -21.05 -0.69 -17.08
C ARG A 192 -19.92 -1.35 -16.29
N TRP A 193 -20.20 -2.33 -15.42
CA TRP A 193 -19.20 -2.94 -14.55
C TRP A 193 -17.99 -3.51 -15.32
N LYS A 194 -18.18 -4.09 -16.51
CA LYS A 194 -17.07 -4.60 -17.35
C LYS A 194 -16.14 -3.48 -17.83
N THR A 195 -16.73 -2.44 -18.40
CA THR A 195 -15.99 -1.26 -18.86
C THR A 195 -15.29 -0.55 -17.71
N ALA A 196 -15.92 -0.50 -16.53
CA ALA A 196 -15.28 0.04 -15.33
C ALA A 196 -14.06 -0.80 -14.92
N ILE A 197 -14.14 -2.15 -14.93
CA ILE A 197 -12.98 -3.01 -14.66
C ILE A 197 -11.86 -2.79 -15.69
N GLU A 198 -12.19 -2.64 -16.98
CA GLU A 198 -11.20 -2.33 -18.04
C GLU A 198 -10.48 -1.00 -17.76
N LEU A 199 -11.23 0.04 -17.39
CA LEU A 199 -10.68 1.35 -17.05
C LEU A 199 -9.83 1.30 -15.78
N MET A 200 -10.30 0.63 -14.73
CA MET A 200 -9.54 0.40 -13.50
C MET A 200 -8.21 -0.31 -13.77
N HIS A 201 -8.23 -1.36 -14.60
CA HIS A 201 -7.03 -2.09 -14.99
C HIS A 201 -6.04 -1.19 -15.75
N LYS A 202 -6.53 -0.40 -16.72
CA LYS A 202 -5.70 0.55 -17.45
C LYS A 202 -5.06 1.60 -16.53
N ASP A 203 -5.84 2.12 -15.60
CA ASP A 203 -5.39 3.12 -14.64
C ASP A 203 -4.32 2.57 -13.68
N ILE A 204 -4.52 1.35 -13.15
CA ILE A 204 -3.50 0.61 -12.38
C ILE A 204 -2.21 0.48 -13.18
N MET A 205 -2.29 0.11 -14.47
CA MET A 205 -1.10 -0.04 -15.30
C MET A 205 -0.37 1.26 -15.62
N THR A 206 -1.08 2.38 -15.61
CA THR A 206 -0.44 3.70 -15.73
C THR A 206 0.18 4.18 -14.42
N CYS A 207 -0.39 3.78 -13.28
CA CYS A 207 0.06 4.21 -11.95
C CYS A 207 1.22 3.37 -11.40
N PHE A 208 1.27 2.08 -11.75
CA PHE A 208 2.21 1.12 -11.19
C PHE A 208 2.99 0.43 -12.32
N SER A 209 4.24 0.83 -12.50
CA SER A 209 5.13 0.24 -13.51
C SER A 209 5.69 -1.13 -13.08
N ASN A 210 5.56 -1.51 -11.80
CA ASN A 210 5.85 -2.87 -11.35
C ASN A 210 4.62 -3.77 -11.55
N PHE A 211 4.78 -4.73 -12.46
CA PHE A 211 3.82 -5.78 -12.76
C PHE A 211 3.19 -6.47 -11.55
N LEU A 212 4.03 -6.91 -10.60
CA LEU A 212 3.58 -7.64 -9.41
C LEU A 212 2.75 -6.73 -8.50
N CYS A 213 3.08 -5.44 -8.46
CA CYS A 213 2.31 -4.43 -7.73
C CYS A 213 0.91 -4.24 -8.33
N GLY A 214 0.79 -4.15 -9.66
CA GLY A 214 -0.50 -3.99 -10.32
C GLY A 214 -1.49 -5.13 -10.04
N MET A 215 -1.01 -6.38 -10.07
CA MET A 215 -1.85 -7.55 -9.76
C MET A 215 -2.29 -7.59 -8.29
N GLU A 216 -1.37 -7.33 -7.37
CA GLU A 216 -1.62 -7.30 -5.93
C GLU A 216 -2.58 -6.18 -5.51
N ILE A 217 -2.80 -5.17 -6.36
CA ILE A 217 -3.80 -4.11 -6.16
C ILE A 217 -5.13 -4.45 -6.82
N LEU A 218 -5.10 -4.95 -8.07
CA LEU A 218 -6.32 -5.27 -8.81
C LEU A 218 -7.14 -6.38 -8.11
N ARG A 219 -6.48 -7.39 -7.57
CA ARG A 219 -7.16 -8.52 -6.92
C ARG A 219 -7.97 -8.09 -5.68
N PRO A 220 -7.43 -7.30 -4.73
CA PRO A 220 -8.22 -6.69 -3.67
C PRO A 220 -9.36 -5.81 -4.18
N ALA A 221 -9.13 -4.99 -5.22
CA ALA A 221 -10.18 -4.14 -5.79
C ALA A 221 -11.37 -4.96 -6.30
N LEU A 222 -11.11 -6.04 -7.03
CA LEU A 222 -12.15 -6.91 -7.56
C LEU A 222 -12.83 -7.72 -6.46
N THR A 223 -12.09 -8.13 -5.43
CA THR A 223 -12.66 -8.83 -4.27
C THR A 223 -13.62 -7.92 -3.49
N GLN A 224 -13.23 -6.65 -3.29
CA GLN A 224 -14.07 -5.63 -2.67
C GLN A 224 -15.31 -5.32 -3.52
N LEU A 225 -15.16 -5.28 -4.85
CA LEU A 225 -16.31 -5.11 -5.77
C LEU A 225 -17.32 -6.26 -5.66
N VAL A 226 -16.83 -7.51 -5.57
CA VAL A 226 -17.69 -8.68 -5.34
C VAL A 226 -18.42 -8.56 -4.00
N LEU A 227 -17.74 -8.10 -2.95
CA LEU A 227 -18.37 -7.87 -1.65
C LEU A 227 -19.50 -6.84 -1.74
N TYR A 228 -19.28 -5.71 -2.42
CA TYR A 228 -20.32 -4.69 -2.63
C TYR A 228 -21.51 -5.22 -3.43
N ASN A 229 -21.27 -6.02 -4.47
CA ASN A 229 -22.34 -6.65 -5.24
C ASN A 229 -23.17 -7.64 -4.39
N LYS A 230 -22.52 -8.41 -3.50
CA LYS A 230 -23.22 -9.32 -2.57
C LYS A 230 -24.11 -8.56 -1.59
N ILE A 231 -23.59 -7.50 -0.97
CA ILE A 231 -24.36 -6.67 -0.03
C ILE A 231 -25.56 -6.03 -0.75
N LEU A 232 -25.37 -5.56 -1.99
CA LEU A 232 -26.46 -5.05 -2.82
C LEU A 232 -27.53 -6.13 -3.10
N ALA A 233 -27.10 -7.34 -3.45
CA ALA A 233 -28.02 -8.44 -3.72
C ALA A 233 -28.84 -8.85 -2.48
N ASP A 234 -28.22 -8.85 -1.30
CA ASP A 234 -28.91 -9.12 -0.05
C ASP A 234 -29.85 -7.97 0.35
N CYS A 235 -29.51 -6.73 0.03
CA CYS A 235 -30.41 -5.58 0.20
C CYS A 235 -31.67 -5.73 -0.66
N ILE A 236 -31.53 -6.09 -1.94
CA ILE A 236 -32.66 -6.27 -2.86
C ILE A 236 -33.63 -7.35 -2.35
N LYS A 237 -33.13 -8.42 -1.72
CA LYS A 237 -34.00 -9.46 -1.13
C LYS A 237 -34.84 -8.97 0.05
N LYS A 238 -34.38 -7.93 0.76
CA LYS A 238 -35.07 -7.35 1.93
C LYS A 238 -36.13 -6.31 1.53
N ILE A 239 -36.17 -5.86 0.27
CA ILE A 239 -37.10 -4.81 -0.19
C ILE A 239 -38.34 -5.42 -0.86
N ASP A 240 -39.52 -5.08 -0.35
CA ASP A 240 -40.80 -5.49 -0.94
C ASP A 240 -40.96 -4.93 -2.37
N GLY A 241 -41.27 -5.81 -3.33
CA GLY A 241 -41.44 -5.44 -4.74
C GLY A 241 -40.15 -5.39 -5.58
N ALA A 242 -38.98 -5.59 -4.97
CA ALA A 242 -37.69 -5.55 -5.67
C ALA A 242 -37.30 -6.86 -6.40
N ALA A 243 -38.13 -7.90 -6.34
CA ALA A 243 -37.81 -9.24 -6.87
C ALA A 243 -37.45 -9.25 -8.38
N ALA A 244 -38.00 -8.31 -9.15
CA ALA A 244 -37.69 -8.14 -10.58
C ALA A 244 -36.26 -7.66 -10.83
N LEU A 245 -35.64 -6.94 -9.88
CA LEU A 245 -34.29 -6.41 -9.97
C LEU A 245 -33.21 -7.49 -9.88
N ASN A 246 -33.54 -8.68 -9.34
CA ASN A 246 -32.61 -9.81 -9.27
C ASN A 246 -32.04 -10.22 -10.65
N ARG A 247 -32.76 -9.93 -11.74
CA ARG A 247 -32.30 -10.21 -13.11
C ARG A 247 -31.18 -9.29 -13.58
N HIS A 248 -31.02 -8.13 -12.95
CA HIS A 248 -30.02 -7.12 -13.30
C HIS A 248 -28.78 -7.20 -12.40
N ILE A 249 -28.82 -8.01 -11.34
CA ILE A 249 -27.66 -8.28 -10.48
C ILE A 249 -26.61 -9.06 -11.28
N VAL A 250 -25.37 -8.60 -11.24
CA VAL A 250 -24.26 -9.30 -11.86
C VAL A 250 -23.97 -10.55 -11.06
N SER A 251 -23.92 -11.71 -11.71
CA SER A 251 -23.58 -12.95 -11.01
C SER A 251 -22.13 -12.93 -10.52
N ASP A 252 -21.88 -13.46 -9.32
CA ASP A 252 -20.52 -13.61 -8.78
C ASP A 252 -19.60 -14.36 -9.76
N GLY A 253 -20.14 -15.37 -10.45
CA GLY A 253 -19.41 -16.12 -11.47
C GLY A 253 -18.96 -15.26 -12.66
N SER A 254 -19.77 -14.28 -13.08
CA SER A 254 -19.40 -13.35 -14.15
C SER A 254 -18.24 -12.44 -13.75
N ILE A 255 -18.26 -11.91 -12.52
CA ILE A 255 -17.15 -11.08 -12.01
C ILE A 255 -15.88 -11.93 -11.89
N GLN A 256 -15.97 -13.17 -11.39
CA GLN A 256 -14.84 -14.09 -11.26
C GLN A 256 -14.23 -14.49 -12.62
N ILE A 257 -15.03 -14.70 -13.66
CA ILE A 257 -14.53 -14.98 -15.01
C ILE A 257 -13.78 -13.75 -15.55
N GLU A 258 -14.35 -12.56 -15.37
CA GLU A 258 -13.72 -11.32 -15.80
C GLU A 258 -12.41 -11.06 -15.03
N MET A 259 -12.39 -11.33 -13.71
CA MET A 259 -11.17 -11.33 -12.89
C MET A 259 -10.09 -12.23 -13.48
N LYS A 260 -10.43 -13.45 -13.91
CA LYS A 260 -9.46 -14.40 -14.48
C LYS A 260 -8.83 -13.91 -15.78
N LYS A 261 -9.54 -13.12 -16.59
CA LYS A 261 -8.97 -12.53 -17.81
C LYS A 261 -7.81 -11.60 -17.50
N TYR A 262 -8.01 -10.69 -16.54
CA TYR A 262 -6.95 -9.75 -16.16
C TYR A 262 -5.81 -10.40 -15.38
N HIS A 263 -6.05 -11.54 -14.72
CA HIS A 263 -4.95 -12.36 -14.18
C HIS A 263 -4.06 -12.99 -15.28
N GLN A 264 -4.55 -13.10 -16.52
CA GLN A 264 -3.80 -13.65 -17.66
C GLN A 264 -3.27 -12.58 -18.62
N THR A 265 -3.82 -11.35 -18.53
CA THR A 265 -3.40 -10.20 -19.36
C THR A 265 -2.22 -9.47 -18.72
N PHE A 266 -1.93 -9.82 -17.48
CA PHE A 266 -0.68 -9.58 -16.81
C PHE A 266 0.23 -10.79 -17.02
#